data_AF-A0A377LX34-F1
#
_entry.id   AF-A0A377LX34-F1
#
_cell.length_a   1.000
_cell.length_b   1.000
_cell.length_c   1.000
_cell.angle_alpha   90.00
_cell.angle_beta   90.00
_cell.angle_gamma   90.00
#
_symmetry.space_group_name_H-M   'P 1'
#
loop_
_entity.id
_entity.type
_entity.pdbx_description
1 polymer ?
#
loop_
_entity_poly.entity_id
_entity_poly.type
_entity_poly.pdbx_seq_one_letter_code
_entity_poly.pdbx_strand_id
1 'polypeptide(L)'
;MWVSPEIWANMAQPYVVNGVVSGTLLQAVLPFAPVKEIRMSFALTGNEFIAYVRRRDVISPLVGMAVGVVPLPRPLPNVNYNFQIMSAEGLQITADDQGLSGVVYGANLA
;
A
#
# COMPACT_ATOMS: atom_id res chain seq x y z
N MET A 1 -5.62 5.66 1.60
CA MET A 1 -5.95 4.34 2.17
C MET A 1 -5.61 3.28 1.13
N TRP A 2 -5.05 2.16 1.56
CA TRP A 2 -4.76 1.02 0.70
C TRP A 2 -5.58 -0.19 1.16
N VAL A 3 -6.12 -0.92 0.21
CA VAL A 3 -6.98 -2.09 0.45
C VAL A 3 -6.49 -3.29 -0.34
N SER A 4 -6.85 -4.49 0.12
CA SER A 4 -6.60 -5.74 -0.58
C SER A 4 -7.32 -5.80 -1.95
N PRO A 5 -6.86 -6.66 -2.88
CA PRO A 5 -7.53 -6.88 -4.15
C PRO A 5 -8.99 -7.35 -4.00
N GLU A 6 -9.31 -8.12 -2.97
CA GLU A 6 -10.65 -8.64 -2.70
C GLU A 6 -11.59 -7.52 -2.26
N ILE A 7 -11.15 -6.64 -1.36
CA ILE A 7 -11.92 -5.45 -0.98
C ILE A 7 -12.08 -4.53 -2.19
N TRP A 8 -11.01 -4.31 -2.95
CA TRP A 8 -11.06 -3.49 -4.16
C TRP A 8 -12.06 -4.02 -5.19
N ALA A 9 -12.09 -5.33 -5.43
CA ALA A 9 -13.03 -5.97 -6.34
C ALA A 9 -14.50 -5.75 -5.92
N ASN A 10 -14.78 -5.80 -4.61
CA ASN A 10 -16.10 -5.48 -4.07
C ASN A 10 -16.44 -4.00 -4.21
N MET A 11 -15.49 -3.10 -3.99
CA MET A 11 -15.69 -1.66 -4.17
C MET A 11 -15.84 -1.25 -5.63
N ALA A 12 -15.30 -2.04 -6.56
CA ALA A 12 -15.44 -1.83 -8.00
C ALA A 12 -16.80 -2.31 -8.56
N GLN A 13 -17.61 -3.01 -7.77
CA GLN A 13 -18.93 -3.48 -8.21
C GLN A 13 -19.84 -2.30 -8.61
N PRO A 14 -20.74 -2.51 -9.58
CA PRO A 14 -21.71 -1.49 -9.98
C PRO A 14 -22.64 -1.16 -8.80
N TYR A 15 -22.79 0.13 -8.50
CA TYR A 15 -23.72 0.62 -7.50
C TYR A 15 -25.08 0.84 -8.17
N VAL A 16 -26.07 0.02 -7.78
CA VAL A 16 -27.42 0.07 -8.34
C VAL A 16 -28.38 0.66 -7.32
N VAL A 17 -29.02 1.77 -7.67
CA VAL A 17 -30.09 2.39 -6.86
C VAL A 17 -31.36 2.38 -7.70
N ASN A 18 -32.40 1.71 -7.21
CA ASN A 18 -33.71 1.63 -7.87
C ASN A 18 -33.65 1.17 -9.34
N GLY A 19 -32.74 0.25 -9.67
CA GLY A 19 -32.60 -0.32 -11.02
C GLY A 19 -31.74 0.51 -11.99
N VAL A 20 -31.23 1.67 -11.57
CA VAL A 20 -30.31 2.49 -12.36
C VAL A 20 -28.88 2.29 -11.85
N VAL A 21 -27.96 1.96 -12.75
CA VAL A 21 -26.52 1.86 -12.43
C VAL A 21 -25.96 3.27 -12.28
N SER A 22 -25.60 3.65 -11.05
CA SER A 22 -25.16 4.99 -10.66
C SER A 22 -23.64 5.05 -10.41
N GLY A 23 -22.86 4.31 -11.22
CA GLY A 23 -21.41 4.20 -11.10
C GLY A 23 -20.96 2.99 -10.30
N THR A 24 -19.81 3.11 -9.63
CA THR A 24 -19.27 2.04 -8.76
C THR A 24 -19.52 2.32 -7.29
N LEU A 25 -19.52 1.28 -6.45
CA LEU A 25 -19.65 1.43 -5.00
C LEU A 25 -18.59 2.38 -4.43
N LEU A 26 -17.37 2.33 -4.97
CA LEU A 26 -16.30 3.26 -4.62
C LEU A 26 -16.68 4.72 -4.86
N GLN A 27 -17.29 5.05 -6.02
CA GLN A 27 -17.69 6.42 -6.33
C GLN A 27 -18.80 6.92 -5.40
N ALA A 28 -19.68 6.03 -4.95
CA ALA A 28 -20.72 6.36 -3.99
C ALA A 28 -20.17 6.58 -2.57
N VAL A 29 -19.15 5.83 -2.15
CA VAL A 29 -18.60 5.87 -0.77
C VAL A 29 -17.54 6.96 -0.60
N LEU A 30 -16.73 7.26 -1.62
CA LEU A 30 -15.61 8.20 -1.53
C LEU A 30 -15.99 9.59 -0.98
N PRO A 31 -17.16 10.20 -1.32
CA PRO A 31 -17.56 11.49 -0.76
C PRO A 31 -17.85 11.47 0.75
N PHE A 32 -18.21 10.31 1.31
CA PHE A 32 -18.54 10.15 2.72
C PHE A 32 -17.35 9.68 3.56
N ALA A 33 -16.35 9.08 2.92
CA ALA A 33 -15.15 8.62 3.61
C ALA A 33 -14.17 9.79 3.79
N PRO A 34 -13.64 10.04 5.00
CA PRO A 34 -12.65 11.09 5.26
C PRO A 34 -11.25 10.70 4.75
N VAL A 35 -11.17 10.16 3.53
CA VAL A 35 -9.95 9.71 2.88
C VAL A 35 -9.82 10.40 1.53
N LYS A 36 -8.62 10.91 1.24
CA LYS A 36 -8.36 11.55 -0.06
C LYS A 36 -8.47 10.58 -1.23
N GLU A 37 -8.03 9.34 -1.04
CA GLU A 37 -7.99 8.32 -2.07
C GLU A 37 -7.92 6.92 -1.45
N ILE A 38 -8.55 5.96 -2.14
CA ILE A 38 -8.47 4.53 -1.86
C ILE A 38 -7.75 3.88 -3.04
N ARG A 39 -6.70 3.10 -2.77
CA ARG A 39 -5.89 2.41 -3.79
C ARG A 39 -5.78 0.92 -3.46
N MET A 40 -5.65 0.10 -4.48
CA MET A 40 -5.37 -1.33 -4.32
C MET A 40 -3.88 -1.58 -4.07
N SER A 41 -3.55 -2.49 -3.16
CA SER A 41 -2.20 -3.03 -2.98
C SER A 41 -2.23 -4.56 -2.98
N PHE A 42 -1.33 -5.19 -3.73
CA PHE A 42 -1.14 -6.64 -3.73
C PHE A 42 -0.39 -7.17 -2.50
N ALA A 43 0.10 -6.28 -1.65
CA ALA A 43 0.73 -6.66 -0.39
C ALA A 43 -0.28 -7.02 0.72
N LEU A 44 -1.57 -6.76 0.50
CA LEU A 44 -2.67 -7.04 1.42
C LEU A 44 -3.53 -8.16 0.86
N THR A 45 -4.11 -9.00 1.73
CA THR A 45 -4.90 -10.17 1.33
C THR A 45 -6.22 -10.25 2.10
N GLY A 46 -7.28 -10.75 1.47
CA GLY A 46 -8.56 -10.98 2.14
C GLY A 46 -9.18 -9.70 2.72
N ASN A 47 -9.50 -9.70 4.01
CA ASN A 47 -10.11 -8.56 4.71
C ASN A 47 -9.06 -7.69 5.43
N GLU A 48 -8.15 -7.12 4.64
CA GLU A 48 -7.05 -6.28 5.13
C GLU A 48 -7.03 -4.90 4.47
N PHE A 49 -6.80 -3.87 5.27
CA PHE A 49 -6.53 -2.53 4.78
C PHE A 49 -5.48 -1.82 5.65
N ILE A 50 -4.84 -0.83 5.06
CA ILE A 50 -3.99 0.12 5.77
C ILE A 50 -4.39 1.55 5.42
N ALA A 51 -4.62 2.35 6.45
CA ALA A 51 -4.90 3.77 6.34
C ALA A 51 -3.79 4.56 7.05
N TYR A 52 -3.40 5.68 6.48
CA TYR A 52 -2.46 6.57 7.13
C TYR A 52 -2.72 8.02 6.75
N VAL A 53 -2.35 8.93 7.65
CA VAL A 53 -2.31 10.36 7.37
C VAL A 53 -1.03 10.67 6.60
N ARG A 54 -1.18 11.22 5.38
CA ARG A 54 -0.04 11.57 4.51
C ARG A 54 0.65 12.87 4.98
N ARG A 55 1.27 12.82 6.16
CA ARG A 55 2.03 13.92 6.78
C ARG A 55 3.42 13.40 7.16
N ARG A 56 4.48 14.17 6.91
CA ARG A 56 5.88 13.72 7.07
C ARG A 56 6.23 13.35 8.52
N ASP A 57 5.65 14.05 9.47
CA ASP A 57 5.79 13.77 10.90
C ASP A 57 5.07 12.49 11.35
N VAL A 58 4.10 11.98 10.58
CA VAL A 58 3.39 10.72 10.88
C VAL A 58 4.11 9.53 10.23
N ILE A 59 4.43 9.65 8.95
CA ILE A 59 5.12 8.62 8.18
C ILE A 59 6.18 9.23 7.27
N SER A 60 7.42 8.77 7.41
CA SER A 60 8.55 9.22 6.61
C SER A 60 9.37 8.04 6.08
N PRO A 61 9.64 7.98 4.76
CA PRO A 61 10.61 7.05 4.23
C PRO A 61 12.03 7.51 4.56
N LEU A 62 12.87 6.59 5.03
CA LEU A 62 14.29 6.81 5.23
C LEU A 62 15.03 5.99 4.18
N VAL A 63 15.78 6.66 3.32
CA VAL A 63 16.57 6.03 2.26
C VAL A 63 18.05 6.17 2.62
N GLY A 64 18.67 5.06 3.00
CA GLY A 64 20.11 4.98 3.24
C GLY A 64 20.90 4.73 1.96
N MET A 65 20.33 3.94 1.04
CA MET A 65 20.89 3.68 -0.28
C MET A 65 19.75 3.48 -1.27
N ALA A 66 19.77 4.23 -2.38
CA ALA A 66 18.81 4.06 -3.46
C ALA A 66 18.97 2.68 -4.13
N VAL A 67 17.94 2.24 -4.86
CA VAL A 67 17.99 0.97 -5.60
C VAL A 67 19.09 1.02 -6.66
N GLY A 68 20.06 0.12 -6.54
CA GLY A 68 21.18 -0.02 -7.46
C GLY A 68 21.29 -1.44 -8.02
N VAL A 69 21.79 -1.55 -9.25
CA VAL A 69 22.06 -2.83 -9.92
C VAL A 69 23.56 -2.97 -10.14
N VAL A 70 24.16 -4.00 -9.56
CA VAL A 70 25.61 -4.27 -9.65
C VAL A 70 25.83 -5.62 -10.32
N PRO A 71 26.58 -5.70 -11.43
CA PRO A 71 26.95 -6.98 -12.03
C PRO A 71 27.95 -7.71 -11.12
N LEU A 72 27.72 -9.00 -10.85
CA LEU A 72 28.69 -9.80 -10.10
C LEU A 72 29.86 -10.24 -11.00
N PRO A 73 31.11 -10.16 -10.52
CA PRO A 73 32.27 -10.67 -11.25
C PRO A 73 32.15 -12.16 -11.59
N ARG A 74 32.58 -12.52 -12.79
CA ARG A 74 32.57 -13.90 -13.28
C ARG A 74 33.95 -14.52 -13.05
N PRO A 75 34.10 -15.50 -12.14
CA PRO A 75 35.39 -16.13 -11.88
C PRO A 75 35.83 -17.07 -13.01
N LEU A 76 34.89 -17.61 -13.79
CA LEU A 76 35.18 -18.51 -14.92
C LEU A 76 34.36 -18.11 -16.17
N PRO A 77 34.87 -18.35 -17.39
CA PRO A 77 34.20 -17.98 -18.64
C PRO A 77 32.89 -18.72 -18.92
N ASN A 78 32.64 -19.83 -18.25
CA ASN A 78 31.43 -20.66 -18.39
C ASN A 78 30.35 -20.33 -17.35
N VAL A 79 30.60 -19.40 -16.41
CA VAL A 79 29.63 -19.03 -15.37
C VAL A 79 28.63 -17.99 -15.91
N ASN A 80 27.38 -18.10 -15.51
CA ASN A 80 26.29 -17.20 -15.93
C ASN A 80 26.50 -15.74 -15.46
N TYR A 81 25.89 -14.80 -16.17
CA TYR A 81 25.79 -13.41 -15.74
C TYR A 81 24.77 -13.30 -14.61
N ASN A 82 25.22 -12.83 -13.46
CA ASN A 82 24.36 -12.55 -12.31
C ASN A 82 24.42 -11.06 -12.00
N PHE A 83 23.27 -10.52 -11.60
CA PHE A 83 23.13 -9.12 -11.21
C PHE A 83 22.57 -9.07 -9.79
N GLN A 84 23.20 -8.27 -8.94
CA GLN A 84 22.71 -7.98 -7.60
C GLN A 84 21.88 -6.70 -7.65
N ILE A 85 20.64 -6.77 -7.21
CA ILE A 85 19.78 -5.60 -6.99
C ILE A 85 19.76 -5.37 -5.48
N MET A 86 20.16 -4.18 -5.05
CA MET A 86 20.24 -3.83 -3.63
C MET A 86 19.68 -2.44 -3.37
N SER A 87 19.00 -2.27 -2.24
CA SER A 87 18.58 -0.98 -1.68
C SER A 87 18.64 -1.04 -0.16
N ALA A 88 18.72 0.13 0.48
CA ALA A 88 18.61 0.25 1.92
C ALA A 88 17.56 1.32 2.23
N GLU A 89 16.37 0.85 2.57
CA GLU A 89 15.16 1.65 2.74
C GLU A 89 14.51 1.27 4.07
N GLY A 90 13.94 2.25 4.75
CA GLY A 90 13.16 2.06 5.97
C GLY A 90 11.96 2.98 6.00
N LEU A 91 11.00 2.67 6.86
CA LEU A 91 9.86 3.54 7.15
C LEU A 91 9.90 3.90 8.62
N GLN A 92 9.89 5.20 8.89
CA GLN A 92 9.66 5.72 10.23
C GLN A 92 8.19 6.06 10.37
N ILE A 93 7.57 5.43 11.38
CA ILE A 93 6.20 5.69 11.80
C ILE A 93 6.28 6.32 13.18
N THR A 94 5.79 7.54 13.32
CA THR A 94 5.78 8.24 14.60
C THR A 94 4.51 7.86 15.36
N ALA A 95 4.68 7.56 16.65
CA ALA A 95 3.59 7.42 17.61
C ALA A 95 3.73 8.51 18.68
N ASP A 96 2.61 8.91 19.28
CA ASP A 96 2.60 9.79 20.44
C ASP A 96 3.03 9.06 21.73
N ASP A 97 3.01 9.76 22.86
CA ASP A 97 3.42 9.19 24.15
C ASP A 97 2.48 8.07 24.65
N GLN A 98 1.25 8.01 24.15
CA GLN A 98 0.27 6.96 24.41
C GLN A 98 0.38 5.80 23.41
N GLY A 99 1.33 5.86 22.47
CA GLY A 99 1.51 4.84 21.43
C GLY A 99 0.49 4.91 20.30
N LEU A 100 -0.31 5.98 20.21
CA LEU A 100 -1.24 6.20 19.11
C LEU A 100 -0.46 6.76 17.91
N SER A 101 -0.73 6.20 16.74
CA SER A 101 -0.13 6.66 15.49
C SER A 101 -1.20 7.09 14.49
N GLY A 102 -0.82 7.97 13.57
CA GLY A 102 -1.64 8.29 12.41
C GLY A 102 -1.62 7.21 11.31
N VAL A 103 -1.07 6.02 11.60
CA VAL A 103 -1.09 4.82 10.75
C VAL A 103 -1.95 3.75 11.42
N VAL A 104 -2.92 3.22 10.69
CA VAL A 104 -3.85 2.18 11.16
C VAL A 104 -3.81 1.03 10.18
N TYR A 105 -3.55 -0.16 10.70
CA TYR A 105 -3.74 -1.41 9.99
C TYR A 105 -4.96 -2.11 10.58
N GLY A 106 -5.87 -2.52 9.71
CA GLY A 106 -7.07 -3.26 10.08
C GLY A 106 -7.10 -4.59 9.34
N ALA A 107 -7.24 -5.68 10.08
CA ALA A 107 -7.38 -7.03 9.56
C ALA A 107 -8.44 -7.77 10.36
N ASN A 108 -9.27 -8.56 9.69
CA ASN A 108 -10.28 -9.41 10.32
C ASN A 108 -11.18 -8.65 11.31
N LEU A 109 -11.85 -7.61 10.81
CA LEU A 109 -12.87 -6.88 11.57
C LEU A 109 -14.13 -7.75 11.66
N ALA A 110 -14.24 -8.50 12.75
CA ALA A 110 -15.42 -9.30 13.10
C ALA A 110 -16.48 -8.45 13.81
#